data_AF-A0A4Z2HR35-F1
#
_entry.id   AF-A0A4Z2HR35-F1
#
_cell.length_a   1.000
_cell.length_b   1.000
_cell.length_c   1.000
_cell.angle_alpha   90.00
_cell.angle_beta   90.00
_cell.angle_gamma   90.00
#
_symmetry.space_group_name_H-M   'P 1'
#
loop_
_entity.id
_entity.type
_entity.pdbx_description
1 polymer ?
#
loop_
_entity_poly.entity_id
_entity_poly.type
_entity_poly.pdbx_seq_one_letter_code
_entity_poly.pdbx_strand_id
1 'polypeptide(L)'
;MKINIQISEEVLSQEGNGRGKHTRLYSVSLEFYLVDVTTGVACTAMLVAVVTKTLALNKGEKHVHFFMLDIQISKRIRHAAANVLRECWLLHRTHLTKGDRGEHRRHQRCLLEAIRVFRHLRLKQKKLRDYVSEMVDLPKMQMIMCDLSANWNNSYRELEQRILSMEQKLDELSRCFRQTSELLSQVLRHRSPEIR
;
A
#
# COMPACT_ATOMS: atom_id res chain seq x y z
N MET A 1 -34.91 15.16 -16.23
CA MET A 1 -35.47 16.10 -15.24
C MET A 1 -35.53 17.47 -15.92
N LYS A 2 -36.70 17.89 -16.41
CA LYS A 2 -36.87 19.18 -17.10
C LYS A 2 -36.99 20.27 -16.03
N ILE A 3 -35.96 21.08 -15.84
CA ILE A 3 -36.06 22.27 -15.00
C ILE A 3 -36.60 23.38 -15.90
N ASN A 4 -37.91 23.59 -15.84
CA ASN A 4 -38.62 24.58 -16.64
C ASN A 4 -38.56 25.92 -15.91
N ILE A 5 -37.58 26.77 -16.23
CA ILE A 5 -37.51 28.13 -15.72
C ILE A 5 -38.18 29.03 -16.76
N GLN A 6 -39.42 29.46 -16.46
CA GLN A 6 -40.13 30.45 -17.28
C GLN A 6 -39.54 31.84 -17.01
N ILE A 7 -38.82 32.39 -17.98
CA ILE A 7 -38.53 33.83 -18.01
C ILE A 7 -39.42 34.42 -19.11
N SER A 8 -40.50 35.07 -18.68
CA SER A 8 -41.40 35.82 -19.57
C SER A 8 -40.79 37.19 -19.84
N GLU A 9 -40.56 37.52 -21.11
CA GLU A 9 -40.32 38.90 -21.51
C GLU A 9 -41.64 39.46 -22.08
N GLU A 10 -42.31 40.34 -21.34
CA GLU A 10 -43.44 41.10 -21.88
C GLU A 10 -42.90 42.18 -22.81
N VAL A 11 -42.89 41.90 -24.12
CA VAL A 11 -42.63 42.93 -25.12
C VAL A 11 -43.88 43.80 -25.24
N LEU A 12 -43.82 45.00 -24.66
CA LEU A 12 -44.87 46.00 -24.74
C LEU A 12 -44.88 46.57 -26.17
N SER A 13 -45.90 46.23 -26.97
CA SER A 13 -46.20 46.97 -28.20
C SER A 13 -47.67 47.36 -28.18
N GLN A 14 -47.91 48.67 -28.22
CA GLN A 14 -49.22 49.28 -28.17
C GLN A 14 -50.07 48.97 -29.40
N GLU A 15 -51.38 49.03 -29.15
CA GLU A 15 -52.47 49.38 -30.07
C GLU A 15 -53.22 48.25 -30.79
N GLY A 16 -54.53 48.17 -30.49
CA GLY A 16 -55.55 47.76 -31.45
C GLY A 16 -55.91 46.27 -31.55
N ASN A 17 -56.91 45.86 -30.76
CA ASN A 17 -57.97 44.92 -31.14
C ASN A 17 -57.58 43.49 -31.64
N GLY A 18 -57.78 42.49 -30.78
CA GLY A 18 -58.25 41.17 -31.21
C GLY A 18 -57.19 40.05 -31.39
N ARG A 19 -57.17 39.14 -30.39
CA ARG A 19 -56.83 37.70 -30.46
C ARG A 19 -55.45 37.29 -31.03
N GLY A 20 -54.56 36.89 -30.12
CA GLY A 20 -53.51 35.88 -30.36
C GLY A 20 -52.13 36.26 -29.81
N LYS A 21 -51.85 35.93 -28.53
CA LYS A 21 -50.48 36.00 -27.99
C LYS A 21 -49.72 34.73 -28.40
N HIS A 22 -48.77 34.82 -29.33
CA HIS A 22 -47.85 33.73 -29.66
C HIS A 22 -46.63 33.77 -28.73
N THR A 23 -46.53 32.83 -27.80
CA THR A 23 -45.34 32.60 -26.97
C THR A 23 -44.31 31.78 -27.76
N ARG A 24 -43.20 32.39 -28.19
CA ARG A 24 -42.02 31.63 -28.66
C ARG A 24 -41.17 31.27 -27.44
N LEU A 25 -41.03 29.97 -27.18
CA LEU A 25 -40.27 29.42 -26.05
C LEU A 25 -38.77 29.34 -26.41
N TYR A 26 -37.92 30.10 -25.71
CA TYR A 26 -36.45 30.04 -25.85
C TYR A 26 -35.84 28.83 -25.11
N SER A 27 -36.33 27.62 -25.38
CA SER A 27 -35.88 26.40 -24.67
C SER A 27 -34.63 25.76 -25.27
N VAL A 28 -34.20 26.17 -26.48
CA VAL A 28 -33.13 25.48 -27.23
C VAL A 28 -31.73 25.97 -26.84
N SER A 29 -31.56 27.26 -26.54
CA SER A 29 -30.24 27.83 -26.25
C SER A 29 -29.69 27.39 -24.88
N LEU A 30 -30.53 27.28 -23.85
CA LEU A 30 -30.07 26.88 -22.50
C LEU A 30 -29.67 25.40 -22.44
N GLU A 31 -30.35 24.52 -23.18
CA GLU A 31 -29.95 23.11 -23.27
C GLU A 31 -28.62 22.94 -24.02
N PHE A 32 -28.38 23.69 -25.11
CA PHE A 32 -27.09 23.67 -25.80
C PHE A 32 -25.92 24.17 -24.92
N TYR A 33 -26.09 25.29 -24.21
CA TYR A 33 -25.08 25.79 -23.27
C TYR A 33 -24.81 24.79 -22.12
N LEU A 34 -25.84 24.12 -21.61
CA LEU A 34 -25.68 23.11 -20.56
C LEU A 34 -25.00 21.83 -21.07
N VAL A 35 -25.23 21.45 -22.33
CA VAL A 35 -24.54 20.33 -23.01
C VAL A 35 -23.06 20.66 -23.25
N ASP A 36 -22.71 21.87 -23.68
CA ASP A 36 -21.30 22.30 -23.85
C ASP A 36 -20.56 22.37 -22.50
N VAL A 37 -21.22 22.86 -21.45
CA VAL A 37 -20.64 22.93 -20.10
C VAL A 37 -20.44 21.52 -19.53
N THR A 38 -21.41 20.62 -19.65
CA THR A 38 -21.31 19.25 -19.13
C THR A 38 -20.28 18.41 -19.88
N THR A 39 -20.21 18.53 -21.21
CA THR A 39 -19.18 17.86 -22.03
C THR A 39 -17.79 18.42 -21.72
N GLY A 40 -17.63 19.74 -21.57
CA GLY A 40 -16.37 20.37 -21.19
C GLY A 40 -15.86 19.91 -19.82
N VAL A 41 -16.74 19.81 -18.81
CA VAL A 41 -16.39 19.29 -17.48
C VAL A 41 -16.00 17.81 -17.56
N ALA A 42 -16.73 16.99 -18.32
CA ALA A 42 -16.41 15.58 -18.50
C ALA A 42 -15.05 15.35 -19.19
N CYS A 43 -14.74 16.14 -20.23
CA CYS A 43 -13.45 16.11 -20.90
C CYS A 43 -12.31 16.52 -19.96
N THR A 44 -12.51 17.55 -19.15
CA THR A 44 -11.51 18.00 -18.16
C THR A 44 -11.28 16.95 -17.07
N ALA A 45 -12.34 16.33 -16.56
CA ALA A 45 -12.26 15.26 -15.57
C ALA A 45 -11.52 14.03 -16.14
N MET A 46 -11.82 13.64 -17.39
CA MET A 46 -11.13 12.55 -18.08
C MET A 46 -9.64 12.87 -18.29
N LEU A 47 -9.31 14.09 -18.71
CA LEU A 47 -7.93 14.54 -18.89
C LEU A 47 -7.15 14.47 -17.58
N VAL A 48 -7.70 15.02 -16.49
CA VAL A 48 -7.07 14.97 -15.16
C VAL A 48 -6.87 13.52 -14.72
N ALA A 49 -7.85 12.63 -14.94
CA ALA A 49 -7.74 11.21 -14.63
C ALA A 49 -6.63 10.48 -15.43
N VAL A 50 -6.43 10.84 -16.69
CA VAL A 50 -5.37 10.26 -17.54
C VAL A 50 -4.00 10.82 -17.17
N VAL A 51 -3.90 12.13 -16.96
CA VAL A 51 -2.65 12.81 -16.56
C VAL A 51 -2.20 12.32 -15.19
N THR A 52 -3.10 12.15 -14.23
CA THR A 52 -2.75 11.60 -12.90
C THR A 52 -2.26 10.16 -12.96
N LYS A 53 -2.84 9.31 -13.82
CA LYS A 53 -2.37 7.92 -14.03
C LYS A 53 -1.01 7.85 -14.71
N THR A 54 -0.75 8.72 -15.68
CA THR A 54 0.53 8.76 -16.41
C THR A 54 1.66 9.40 -15.61
N LEU A 55 1.35 10.38 -14.73
CA LEU A 55 2.32 10.99 -13.81
C LEU A 55 2.59 10.14 -12.56
N ALA A 56 1.77 9.13 -12.27
CA ALA A 56 2.00 8.23 -11.17
C ALA A 56 3.24 7.37 -11.48
N LEU A 57 4.38 7.72 -10.85
CA LEU A 57 5.61 6.93 -10.93
C LEU A 57 5.33 5.44 -10.73
N ASN A 58 5.90 4.61 -11.60
CA ASN A 58 5.74 3.17 -11.54
C ASN A 58 6.36 2.63 -10.24
N LYS A 59 5.92 1.44 -9.77
CA LYS A 59 6.37 0.87 -8.49
C LYS A 59 7.90 0.74 -8.40
N GLY A 60 8.54 0.38 -9.52
CA GLY A 60 10.00 0.31 -9.62
C GLY A 60 10.69 1.68 -9.58
N GLU A 61 10.17 2.66 -10.32
CA GLU A 61 10.72 4.03 -10.33
C GLU A 61 10.61 4.68 -8.96
N LYS A 62 9.49 4.47 -8.25
CA LYS A 62 9.34 4.92 -6.86
C LYS A 62 10.42 4.32 -5.96
N HIS A 63 10.68 3.01 -6.07
CA HIS A 63 11.69 2.35 -5.25
C HIS A 63 13.09 2.94 -5.47
N VAL A 64 13.49 3.13 -6.74
CA VAL A 64 14.77 3.76 -7.09
C VAL A 64 14.82 5.22 -6.60
N HIS A 65 13.73 5.97 -6.75
CA HIS A 65 13.65 7.35 -6.29
C HIS A 65 13.79 7.46 -4.77
N PHE A 66 13.12 6.59 -4.00
CA PHE A 66 13.28 6.54 -2.54
C PHE A 66 14.70 6.15 -2.13
N PHE A 67 15.31 5.19 -2.81
CA PHE A 67 16.70 4.81 -2.57
C PHE A 67 17.65 5.99 -2.81
N MET A 68 17.47 6.73 -3.91
CA MET A 68 18.27 7.91 -4.20
C MET A 68 18.07 9.00 -3.13
N LEU A 69 16.83 9.25 -2.71
CA LEU A 69 16.53 10.21 -1.65
C LEU A 69 17.14 9.82 -0.30
N ASP A 70 17.11 8.54 0.08
CA ASP A 70 17.71 8.06 1.33
C ASP A 70 19.23 8.28 1.34
N ILE A 71 19.92 7.96 0.24
CA ILE A 71 21.36 8.21 0.10
C ILE A 71 21.66 9.71 0.24
N GLN A 72 20.88 10.57 -0.44
CA GLN A 72 21.08 12.01 -0.39
C GLN A 72 20.86 12.57 1.03
N ILE A 73 19.80 12.16 1.71
CA ILE A 73 19.51 12.59 3.09
C ILE A 73 20.62 12.10 4.03
N SER A 74 21.05 10.85 3.93
CA SER A 74 22.15 10.31 4.72
C SER A 74 23.47 11.06 4.52
N LYS A 75 23.79 11.47 3.28
CA LYS A 75 24.94 12.35 3.00
C LYS A 75 24.79 13.70 3.69
N ARG A 76 23.62 14.34 3.59
CA ARG A 76 23.34 15.64 4.24
C ARG A 76 23.38 15.56 5.76
N ILE A 77 22.90 14.48 6.37
CA ILE A 77 22.95 14.26 7.83
C ILE A 77 24.40 14.18 8.30
N ARG A 78 25.25 13.41 7.61
CA ARG A 78 26.68 13.31 7.95
C ARG A 78 27.37 14.66 7.86
N HIS A 79 27.08 15.45 6.82
CA HIS A 79 27.62 16.79 6.67
C HIS A 79 27.14 17.75 7.78
N ALA A 80 25.84 17.75 8.08
CA ALA A 80 25.28 18.56 9.16
C ALA A 80 25.85 18.17 10.54
N ALA A 81 26.06 16.87 10.80
CA ALA A 81 26.70 16.40 12.03
C ALA A 81 28.15 16.91 12.14
N ALA A 82 28.91 16.86 11.04
CA ALA A 82 30.26 17.43 11.01
C ALA A 82 30.26 18.94 11.31
N ASN A 83 29.29 19.69 10.78
CA ASN A 83 29.14 21.12 11.07
C ASN A 83 28.77 21.38 12.54
N VAL A 84 27.90 20.57 13.14
CA VAL A 84 27.59 20.64 14.58
C VAL A 84 28.87 20.43 15.42
N LEU A 85 29.66 19.40 15.09
CA LEU A 85 30.91 19.13 15.80
C LEU A 85 31.93 20.27 15.64
N ARG A 86 32.05 20.81 14.42
CA ARG A 86 32.93 21.95 14.11
C ARG A 86 32.55 23.19 14.92
N GLU A 87 31.29 23.59 14.92
CA GLU A 87 30.84 24.77 15.67
C GLU A 87 30.88 24.53 17.19
N CYS A 88 30.65 23.31 17.66
CA CYS A 88 30.79 22.96 19.08
C CYS A 88 32.25 23.09 19.54
N TRP A 89 33.20 22.62 18.73
CA TRP A 89 34.63 22.75 19.02
C TRP A 89 35.08 24.23 19.00
N LEU A 90 34.65 25.01 17.99
CA LEU A 90 34.97 26.44 17.91
C LEU A 90 34.37 27.24 19.07
N LEU A 91 33.13 26.92 19.48
CA LEU A 91 32.50 27.51 20.65
C LEU A 91 33.27 27.21 21.93
N HIS A 92 33.69 25.95 22.12
CA HIS A 92 34.50 25.55 23.27
C HIS A 92 35.86 26.27 23.27
N ARG A 93 36.52 26.37 22.12
CA ARG A 93 37.80 27.07 21.98
C ARG A 93 37.69 28.55 22.36
N THR A 94 36.68 29.26 21.83
CA THR A 94 36.48 30.68 22.13
C THR A 94 36.13 30.95 23.59
N HIS A 95 35.45 30.01 24.25
CA HIS A 95 35.20 30.06 25.69
C HIS A 95 36.50 29.96 26.51
N LEU A 96 37.43 29.08 26.12
CA LEU A 96 38.70 28.89 26.82
C LEU A 96 39.70 30.03 26.58
N THR A 97 39.78 30.57 25.37
CA THR A 97 40.81 31.56 25.00
C THR A 97 40.51 32.99 25.44
N LYS A 98 39.51 33.23 26.32
CA LYS A 98 38.95 34.59 26.59
C LYS A 98 38.75 35.38 25.29
N GLY A 99 38.25 34.69 24.25
CA GLY A 99 38.10 35.26 22.91
C GLY A 99 37.05 36.38 22.89
N ASP A 100 37.03 37.15 21.80
CA ASP A 100 36.05 38.22 21.61
C ASP A 100 34.62 37.71 21.82
N ARG A 101 33.84 38.46 22.61
CA ARG A 101 32.42 38.17 22.89
C ARG A 101 31.58 38.16 21.60
N GLY A 102 32.04 38.84 20.55
CA GLY A 102 31.46 38.78 19.21
C GLY A 102 31.55 37.38 18.58
N GLU A 103 32.75 36.82 18.55
CA GLU A 103 33.02 35.50 17.94
C GLU A 103 32.34 34.36 18.72
N HIS A 104 32.30 34.45 20.06
CA HIS A 104 31.58 33.46 20.87
C HIS A 104 30.08 33.41 20.53
N ARG A 105 29.42 34.58 20.44
CA ARG A 105 28.01 34.67 20.04
C ARG A 105 27.76 34.23 18.61
N ARG A 106 28.73 34.42 17.71
CA ARG A 106 28.65 33.94 16.33
C ARG A 106 28.67 32.41 16.29
N HIS A 107 29.65 31.75 16.92
CA HIS A 107 29.72 30.29 16.97
C HIS A 107 28.51 29.67 17.67
N GLN A 108 27.98 30.31 18.71
CA GLN A 108 26.76 29.84 19.36
C GLN A 108 25.56 29.87 18.41
N ARG A 109 25.36 30.95 17.64
CA ARG A 109 24.30 31.03 16.64
C ARG A 109 24.48 29.99 15.53
N CYS A 110 25.70 29.85 15.01
CA CYS A 110 26.02 28.85 13.99
C CYS A 110 25.81 27.42 14.49
N LEU A 111 26.14 27.13 15.75
CA LEU A 111 25.90 25.84 16.38
C LEU A 111 24.40 25.53 16.51
N LEU A 112 23.60 26.48 17.00
CA LEU A 112 22.15 26.30 17.12
C LEU A 112 21.50 26.07 15.75
N GLU A 113 21.95 26.78 14.72
CA GLU A 113 21.47 26.58 13.35
C GLU A 113 21.88 25.21 12.80
N ALA A 114 23.14 24.79 13.01
CA ALA A 114 23.60 23.46 12.62
C ALA A 114 22.80 22.34 13.32
N ILE A 115 22.48 22.50 14.60
CA ILE A 115 21.63 21.58 15.37
C ILE A 115 20.21 21.56 14.79
N ARG A 116 19.64 22.72 14.45
CA ARG A 116 18.31 22.83 13.83
C ARG A 116 18.26 22.08 12.50
N VAL A 117 19.23 22.32 11.62
CA VAL A 117 19.36 21.65 10.32
C VAL A 117 19.53 20.15 10.50
N PHE A 118 20.39 19.71 11.42
CA PHE A 118 20.60 18.29 11.72
C PHE A 118 19.30 17.60 12.18
N ARG A 119 18.57 18.22 13.12
CA ARG A 119 17.27 17.70 13.60
C ARG A 119 16.25 17.62 12.47
N HIS A 120 16.16 18.66 11.65
CA HIS A 120 15.26 18.67 10.50
C HIS A 120 15.57 17.54 9.52
N LEU A 121 16.85 17.30 9.21
CA LEU A 121 17.28 16.22 8.32
C LEU A 121 16.99 14.83 8.93
N ARG A 122 17.21 14.63 10.24
CA ARG A 122 16.84 13.37 10.92
C ARG A 122 15.34 13.10 10.88
N LEU A 123 14.51 14.13 11.07
CA LEU A 123 13.05 14.00 10.94
C LEU A 123 12.64 13.65 9.51
N LYS A 124 13.25 14.29 8.51
CA LYS A 124 13.02 13.98 7.10
C LYS A 124 13.41 12.53 6.77
N GLN A 125 14.54 12.05 7.31
CA GLN A 125 14.96 10.65 7.17
C GLN A 125 13.96 9.69 7.82
N LYS A 126 13.45 10.01 9.03
CA LYS A 126 12.44 9.17 9.69
C LYS A 126 11.18 9.05 8.84
N LYS A 127 10.62 10.18 8.37
CA LYS A 127 9.44 10.17 7.49
C LYS A 127 9.65 9.35 6.22
N LEU A 128 10.82 9.48 5.60
CA LEU A 128 11.14 8.73 4.39
C LEU A 128 11.22 7.21 4.67
N ARG A 129 11.83 6.82 5.79
CA ARG A 129 11.91 5.43 6.24
C ARG A 129 10.53 4.84 6.52
N ASP A 130 9.67 5.60 7.19
CA ASP A 130 8.31 5.17 7.53
C ASP A 130 7.50 4.91 6.24
N TYR A 131 7.60 5.81 5.25
CA TYR A 131 6.99 5.63 3.93
C TYR A 131 7.52 4.40 3.17
N VAL A 132 8.83 4.18 3.19
CA VAL A 132 9.44 3.00 2.56
C VAL A 132 9.04 1.71 3.27
N SER A 133 8.88 1.72 4.61
CA SER A 133 8.36 0.57 5.34
C SER A 133 6.98 0.19 4.83
N GLU A 134 6.06 1.16 4.80
CA GLU A 134 4.68 0.95 4.32
C GLU A 134 4.63 0.36 2.90
N MET A 135 5.48 0.82 1.99
CA MET A 135 5.55 0.29 0.62
C MET A 135 6.00 -1.18 0.54
N VAL A 136 6.75 -1.67 1.53
CA VAL A 136 7.38 -3.00 1.53
C VAL A 136 6.68 -3.98 2.47
N ASP A 137 5.82 -3.49 3.36
CA ASP A 137 5.13 -4.32 4.36
C ASP A 137 4.17 -5.34 3.73
N LEU A 138 3.38 -4.95 2.72
CA LEU A 138 2.51 -5.90 2.01
C LEU A 138 3.31 -6.98 1.24
N PRO A 139 4.35 -6.65 0.43
CA PRO A 139 5.23 -7.65 -0.16
C PRO A 139 5.90 -8.59 0.86
N LYS A 140 6.34 -8.07 2.01
CA LYS A 140 6.91 -8.91 3.10
C LYS A 140 5.87 -9.86 3.66
N MET A 141 4.65 -9.39 3.90
CA MET A 141 3.54 -10.24 4.35
C MET A 141 3.24 -11.34 3.34
N GLN A 142 3.22 -11.02 2.05
CA GLN A 142 3.03 -12.00 0.98
C GLN A 142 4.15 -13.06 0.98
N MET A 143 5.41 -12.65 1.13
CA MET A 143 6.54 -13.57 1.23
C MET A 143 6.39 -14.53 2.43
N ILE A 144 6.10 -14.00 3.62
CA ILE A 144 5.87 -14.81 4.84
C ILE A 144 4.70 -15.78 4.63
N MET A 145 3.62 -15.32 3.99
CA MET A 145 2.45 -16.15 3.71
C MET A 145 2.77 -17.30 2.73
N CYS A 146 3.54 -17.02 1.68
CA CYS A 146 4.01 -18.03 0.74
C CYS A 146 4.88 -19.09 1.44
N ASP A 147 5.83 -18.65 2.27
CA ASP A 147 6.71 -19.55 3.03
C ASP A 147 5.91 -20.44 3.99
N LEU A 148 4.94 -19.84 4.69
CA LEU A 148 4.07 -20.57 5.62
C LEU A 148 3.18 -21.58 4.88
N SER A 149 2.62 -21.20 3.74
CA SER A 149 1.80 -22.08 2.90
C SER A 149 2.61 -23.25 2.36
N ALA A 150 3.84 -23.02 1.90
CA ALA A 150 4.74 -24.07 1.45
C ALA A 150 5.08 -25.04 2.59
N ASN A 151 5.41 -24.51 3.77
CA ASN A 151 5.70 -25.32 4.95
C ASN A 151 4.49 -26.16 5.39
N TRP A 152 3.30 -25.55 5.40
CA TRP A 152 2.05 -26.25 5.69
C TRP A 152 1.79 -27.38 4.71
N ASN A 153 1.96 -27.12 3.41
CA ASN A 153 1.76 -28.12 2.37
C ASN A 153 2.75 -29.29 2.50
N ASN A 154 4.00 -29.02 2.85
CA ASN A 154 4.99 -30.07 3.10
C ASN A 154 4.59 -30.94 4.31
N SER A 155 4.17 -30.30 5.41
CA SER A 155 3.68 -31.01 6.61
C SER A 155 2.43 -31.85 6.30
N TYR A 156 1.50 -31.31 5.52
CA TYR A 156 0.31 -32.03 5.07
C TYR A 156 0.67 -33.26 4.25
N ARG A 157 1.60 -33.15 3.29
CA ARG A 157 2.06 -34.28 2.48
C ARG A 157 2.76 -35.34 3.32
N GLU A 158 3.56 -34.95 4.30
CA GLU A 158 4.18 -35.89 5.23
C GLU A 158 3.12 -36.64 6.05
N LEU A 159 2.11 -35.93 6.54
CA LEU A 159 1.00 -36.53 7.27
C LEU A 159 0.22 -37.51 6.39
N GLU A 160 -0.08 -37.14 5.14
CA GLU A 160 -0.75 -38.00 4.16
C GLU A 160 0.06 -39.29 3.92
N GLN A 161 1.38 -39.18 3.75
CA GLN A 161 2.25 -40.35 3.62
C GLN A 161 2.24 -41.25 4.86
N ARG A 162 2.21 -40.67 6.07
CA ARG A 162 2.10 -41.44 7.31
C ARG A 162 0.76 -42.16 7.41
N ILE A 163 -0.34 -41.54 6.99
CA ILE A 163 -1.67 -42.16 6.94
C ILE A 163 -1.67 -43.35 5.97
N LEU A 164 -1.20 -43.14 4.74
CA LEU A 164 -1.11 -44.21 3.74
C LEU A 164 -0.24 -45.39 4.21
N SER A 165 0.90 -45.11 4.85
CA SER A 165 1.75 -46.14 5.45
C SER A 165 1.03 -46.91 6.56
N MET A 166 0.24 -46.21 7.37
CA MET A 166 -0.53 -46.84 8.44
C MET A 166 -1.66 -47.72 7.90
N GLU A 167 -2.36 -47.28 6.85
CA GLU A 167 -3.37 -48.08 6.15
C GLU A 167 -2.76 -49.37 5.59
N GLN A 168 -1.60 -49.27 4.94
CA GLN A 168 -0.90 -50.46 4.41
C GLN A 168 -0.55 -51.46 5.53
N LYS A 169 -0.05 -50.98 6.67
CA LYS A 169 0.26 -51.84 7.82
C LYS A 169 -0.99 -52.51 8.41
N LEU A 170 -2.13 -51.81 8.42
CA LEU A 170 -3.40 -52.38 8.86
C LEU A 170 -3.92 -53.46 7.91
N ASP A 171 -3.76 -53.28 6.60
CA ASP A 171 -4.09 -54.29 5.60
C ASP A 171 -3.21 -55.55 5.75
N GLU A 172 -1.90 -55.37 5.95
CA GLU A 172 -0.98 -56.47 6.23
C GLU A 172 -1.37 -57.23 7.50
N LEU A 173 -1.70 -56.51 8.58
CA LEU A 173 -2.15 -57.11 9.83
C LEU A 173 -3.46 -57.90 9.64
N SER A 174 -4.42 -57.35 8.89
CA SER A 174 -5.70 -57.99 8.58
C SER A 174 -5.53 -59.29 7.77
N ARG A 175 -4.59 -59.29 6.81
CA ARG A 175 -4.22 -60.51 6.05
C ARG A 175 -3.59 -61.57 6.96
N CYS A 176 -2.66 -61.16 7.83
CA CYS A 176 -2.02 -62.06 8.78
C CYS A 176 -3.04 -62.67 9.76
N PHE A 177 -4.01 -61.87 10.23
CA PHE A 177 -5.09 -62.37 11.10
C PHE A 177 -5.99 -63.38 10.38
N ARG A 178 -6.33 -63.14 9.10
CA ARG A 178 -7.09 -64.10 8.29
C ARG A 178 -6.32 -65.41 8.11
N GLN A 179 -5.05 -65.34 7.75
CA GLN A 179 -4.20 -66.52 7.59
C GLN A 179 -4.08 -67.33 8.89
N THR A 180 -3.85 -66.66 10.02
CA THR A 180 -3.77 -67.35 11.32
C THR A 180 -5.11 -67.97 11.72
N SER A 181 -6.23 -67.28 11.47
CA SER A 181 -7.58 -67.82 11.67
C SER A 181 -7.85 -69.05 10.80
N GLU A 182 -7.46 -69.03 9.53
CA GLU A 182 -7.57 -70.17 8.61
C GLU A 182 -6.74 -71.36 9.09
N LEU A 183 -5.47 -71.15 9.45
CA LEU A 183 -4.60 -72.20 9.99
C LEU A 183 -5.18 -72.80 11.28
N LEU A 184 -5.69 -71.98 12.20
CA LEU A 184 -6.36 -72.45 13.41
C LEU A 184 -7.61 -73.28 13.10
N SER A 185 -8.42 -72.86 12.12
CA SER A 185 -9.60 -73.62 11.71
C SER A 185 -9.23 -74.99 11.11
N GLN A 186 -8.12 -75.08 10.36
CA GLN A 186 -7.60 -76.32 9.82
C GLN A 186 -7.12 -77.26 10.93
N VAL A 187 -6.38 -76.74 11.92
CA VAL A 187 -5.92 -77.51 13.08
C VAL A 187 -7.10 -78.01 13.92
N LEU A 188 -8.10 -77.16 14.18
CA LEU A 188 -9.31 -77.55 14.92
C LEU A 188 -10.11 -78.64 14.20
N ARG A 189 -10.26 -78.54 12.87
CA ARG A 189 -10.89 -79.61 12.07
C ARG A 189 -10.09 -80.91 12.14
N HIS A 190 -8.77 -80.83 12.09
CA HIS A 190 -7.94 -82.02 12.14
C HIS A 190 -7.94 -82.70 13.52
N ARG A 191 -8.18 -81.94 14.59
CA ARG A 191 -8.28 -82.44 15.97
C ARG A 191 -9.64 -83.07 16.31
N SER A 192 -10.67 -82.89 15.48
CA SER A 192 -12.06 -83.31 15.78
C SER A 192 -12.57 -84.65 15.20
N PRO A 193 -11.76 -85.68 14.85
CA PRO A 193 -12.30 -87.00 14.47
C PRO A 193 -12.28 -88.08 15.57
N GLU A 194 -11.97 -87.80 16.84
CA GLU A 194 -11.90 -88.82 17.91
C GLU A 194 -12.71 -88.42 19.15
N ILE A 195 -14.05 -88.34 19.02
CA ILE A 195 -14.98 -88.60 20.12
C ILE A 195 -16.19 -89.35 19.52
N ARG A 196 -16.11 -90.67 19.47
CA ARG A 196 -17.26 -91.57 19.36
C ARG A 196 -17.09 -92.72 20.35
#